data_AF-A0A945VC08-F1
#
_entry.id   AF-A0A945VC08-F1
#
_cell.length_a   1.000
_cell.length_b   1.000
_cell.length_c   1.000
_cell.angle_alpha   90.00
_cell.angle_beta   90.00
_cell.angle_gamma   90.00
#
_symmetry.space_group_name_H-M   'P 1'
#
loop_
_entity.id
_entity.type
_entity.pdbx_description
1 polymer ?
#
loop_
_entity_poly.entity_id
_entity_poly.type
_entity_poly.pdbx_seq_one_letter_code
_entity_poly.pdbx_strand_id
1 'polypeptide(L)'
;MLNTMIVVKMINSNYTEWKKLFDEDAEKQEKFMKDTLVGKIDENTAVVTADIFDPEGMQTHISDPEQSKIFEEMGIEHTVYMLQPAPVPGS
;
A
#
# COMPACT_ATOMS: atom_id res chain seq x y z
N MET A 1 -1.31 -9.77 -11.91
CA MET A 1 -1.20 -8.59 -12.79
C MET A 1 -1.30 -7.37 -11.91
N LEU A 2 -0.29 -6.49 -11.89
CA LEU A 2 -0.36 -5.26 -11.09
C LEU A 2 -1.58 -4.45 -11.51
N ASN A 3 -2.51 -4.27 -10.57
CA ASN A 3 -3.81 -3.65 -10.82
C ASN A 3 -4.03 -2.41 -9.94
N THR A 4 -3.18 -2.21 -8.93
CA THR A 4 -3.30 -1.12 -7.97
C THR A 4 -1.94 -0.51 -7.67
N MET A 5 -1.92 0.82 -7.58
CA MET A 5 -0.83 1.60 -7.01
C MET A 5 -1.36 2.39 -5.81
N ILE A 6 -0.61 2.39 -4.72
CA ILE A 6 -0.92 3.12 -3.50
C ILE A 6 0.24 4.06 -3.22
N VAL A 7 -0.03 5.36 -3.23
CA VAL A 7 0.92 6.36 -2.72
C VAL A 7 0.68 6.48 -1.22
N VAL A 8 1.73 6.29 -0.43
CA VAL A 8 1.71 6.35 1.02
C VAL A 8 2.49 7.58 1.46
N LYS A 9 1.84 8.51 2.15
CA LYS A 9 2.49 9.66 2.78
C LYS A 9 2.55 9.47 4.29
N MET A 10 3.66 9.87 4.90
CA MET A 10 3.94 9.74 6.33
C MET A 10 4.16 11.13 6.92
N ILE A 11 3.18 11.64 7.66
CA ILE A 11 3.22 13.00 8.22
C ILE A 11 4.02 13.03 9.53
N ASN A 12 3.85 12.02 10.39
CA ASN A 12 4.43 11.96 11.73
C ASN A 12 5.54 10.91 11.87
N SER A 13 5.95 10.29 10.76
CA SER A 13 6.92 9.19 10.72
C SER A 13 7.75 9.24 9.43
N ASN A 14 8.61 8.25 9.20
CA ASN A 14 9.42 8.13 7.98
C ASN A 14 9.31 6.74 7.33
N TYR A 15 9.86 6.63 6.12
CA TYR A 15 9.86 5.42 5.32
C TYR A 15 10.40 4.21 6.07
N THR A 16 11.46 4.37 6.86
CA THR A 16 12.12 3.24 7.54
C THR A 16 11.22 2.66 8.63
N GLU A 17 10.60 3.53 9.43
CA GLU A 17 9.66 3.13 10.47
C GLU A 17 8.40 2.50 9.87
N TRP A 18 7.82 3.14 8.86
CA TRP A 18 6.66 2.62 8.16
C TRP A 18 6.93 1.27 7.50
N LYS A 19 8.05 1.13 6.81
CA LYS A 19 8.40 -0.09 6.07
C LYS A 19 8.53 -1.29 7.01
N LYS A 20 9.03 -1.08 8.23
CA LYS A 20 9.12 -2.12 9.25
C LYS A 20 7.74 -2.68 9.60
N LEU A 21 6.76 -1.82 9.87
CA LEU A 21 5.39 -2.25 10.17
C LEU A 21 4.71 -2.89 8.96
N PHE A 22 4.91 -2.31 7.78
CA PHE A 22 4.40 -2.87 6.53
C PHE A 22 4.90 -4.31 6.32
N ASP A 23 6.18 -4.57 6.61
CA ASP A 23 6.77 -5.91 6.48
C ASP A 23 6.32 -6.88 7.57
N GLU A 24 6.04 -6.39 8.79
CA GLU A 24 5.47 -7.20 9.87
C GLU A 24 4.06 -7.72 9.53
N ASP A 25 3.32 -7.00 8.68
CA ASP A 25 1.99 -7.40 8.22
C ASP A 25 1.97 -8.20 6.90
N ALA A 26 3.13 -8.61 6.38
CA ALA A 26 3.24 -9.32 5.09
C ALA A 26 2.31 -10.55 5.00
N GLU A 27 2.27 -11.40 6.02
CA GLU A 27 1.41 -12.60 6.03
C GLU A 27 -0.10 -12.26 6.02
N LYS A 28 -0.49 -11.11 6.60
CA LYS A 28 -1.89 -10.64 6.54
C LYS A 28 -2.21 -10.09 5.17
N GLN A 29 -1.27 -9.35 4.59
CA GLN A 29 -1.37 -8.72 3.27
C GLN A 29 -1.46 -9.75 2.15
N GLU A 30 -0.71 -10.86 2.24
CA GLU A 30 -0.75 -11.98 1.27
C GLU A 30 -2.15 -12.60 1.09
N LYS A 31 -3.08 -12.37 2.03
CA LYS A 31 -4.45 -12.85 1.94
C LYS A 31 -5.31 -12.07 0.95
N PHE A 32 -4.91 -10.85 0.60
CA PHE A 32 -5.70 -9.97 -0.28
C PHE A 32 -4.91 -9.32 -1.41
N MET A 33 -3.58 -9.33 -1.33
CA MET A 33 -2.71 -8.83 -2.39
C MET A 33 -1.49 -9.72 -2.62
N LYS A 34 -0.96 -9.68 -3.84
CA LYS A 34 0.25 -10.40 -4.27
C LYS A 34 1.06 -9.58 -5.27
N ASP A 35 2.21 -10.11 -5.67
CA ASP A 35 3.13 -9.45 -6.60
C ASP A 35 3.52 -8.03 -6.13
N THR A 36 3.61 -7.84 -4.81
CA THR A 36 3.80 -6.54 -4.16
C THR A 36 5.21 -6.00 -4.41
N LEU A 37 5.30 -4.78 -4.91
CA LEU A 37 6.54 -4.01 -5.01
C LEU A 37 6.40 -2.75 -4.17
N VAL A 38 7.47 -2.41 -3.45
CA VAL A 38 7.53 -1.21 -2.61
C VAL A 38 8.72 -0.36 -3.05
N GLY A 39 8.46 0.91 -3.36
CA GLY A 39 9.46 1.90 -3.71
C GLY A 39 9.49 3.03 -2.71
N LYS A 40 10.69 3.39 -2.23
CA LYS A 40 10.92 4.65 -1.52
C LYS A 40 10.96 5.79 -2.54
N ILE A 41 10.12 6.81 -2.35
CA ILE A 41 10.18 8.04 -3.15
C ILE A 41 11.08 9.06 -2.46
N ASP A 42 10.85 9.28 -1.18
CA ASP A 42 11.66 10.11 -0.29
C ASP A 42 11.56 9.62 1.16
N GLU A 43 11.99 10.41 2.14
CA GLU A 43 11.95 10.01 3.57
C GLU A 43 10.53 9.88 4.14
N ASN A 44 9.53 10.52 3.54
CA ASN A 44 8.16 10.56 4.05
C ASN A 44 7.12 10.04 3.04
N THR A 45 7.58 9.50 1.91
CA THR A 45 6.71 9.03 0.83
C THR A 45 7.18 7.69 0.29
N ALA A 46 6.25 6.75 0.20
CA ALA A 46 6.42 5.46 -0.46
C ALA A 46 5.38 5.25 -1.56
N VAL A 47 5.69 4.34 -2.47
CA VAL A 47 4.74 3.79 -3.44
C VAL A 47 4.69 2.28 -3.27
N VAL A 48 3.49 1.73 -3.16
CA VAL A 48 3.23 0.30 -3.21
C VAL A 48 2.50 0.00 -4.50
N THR A 49 2.93 -1.01 -5.24
CA THR A 49 2.15 -1.57 -6.37
C THR A 49 1.88 -3.03 -6.10
N ALA A 50 0.65 -3.48 -6.29
CA ALA A 50 0.28 -4.87 -6.08
C ALA A 50 -0.84 -5.33 -7.03
N ASP A 51 -1.01 -6.64 -7.12
CA ASP A 51 -2.22 -7.27 -7.64
C ASP A 51 -3.17 -7.53 -6.46
N ILE A 52 -4.14 -6.65 -6.27
CA ILE A 52 -5.17 -6.79 -5.24
C ILE A 52 -6.26 -7.69 -5.80
N PHE A 53 -6.34 -8.91 -5.29
CA PHE A 53 -7.31 -9.91 -5.73
C PHE A 53 -8.52 -10.02 -4.79
N ASP A 54 -8.44 -9.44 -3.60
CA ASP A 54 -9.55 -9.31 -2.64
C ASP A 54 -9.67 -7.87 -2.10
N PRO A 55 -10.41 -6.98 -2.81
CA PRO A 55 -10.60 -5.60 -2.36
C PRO A 55 -11.35 -5.47 -1.02
N GLU A 56 -12.23 -6.42 -0.70
CA GLU A 56 -12.96 -6.43 0.58
C GLU A 56 -12.01 -6.78 1.73
N GLY A 57 -11.09 -7.73 1.51
CA GLY A 57 -9.99 -8.05 2.43
C GLY A 57 -9.09 -6.84 2.69
N MET A 58 -8.70 -6.11 1.64
CA MET A 58 -7.93 -4.86 1.78
C MET A 58 -8.69 -3.83 2.61
N GLN A 59 -9.97 -3.59 2.31
CA GLN A 59 -10.79 -2.62 3.04
C GLN A 59 -10.93 -3.01 4.52
N THR A 60 -11.09 -4.31 4.80
CA THR A 60 -11.17 -4.83 6.17
C THR A 60 -9.87 -4.59 6.92
N HIS A 61 -8.72 -4.83 6.28
CA HIS A 61 -7.42 -4.56 6.88
C HIS A 61 -7.21 -3.07 7.18
N ILE A 62 -7.58 -2.18 6.25
CA ILE A 62 -7.47 -0.73 6.45
C ILE A 62 -8.42 -0.23 7.55
N SER A 63 -9.62 -0.79 7.63
CA SER A 63 -10.64 -0.42 8.63
C SER A 63 -10.43 -1.09 10.00
N ASP A 64 -9.43 -1.96 10.14
CA ASP A 64 -9.14 -2.62 11.41
C ASP A 64 -8.76 -1.55 12.47
N PRO A 65 -9.35 -1.58 13.68
CA PRO A 65 -9.11 -0.56 14.70
C PRO A 65 -7.65 -0.47 15.18
N GLU A 66 -6.89 -1.57 15.15
CA GLU A 66 -5.47 -1.55 15.51
C GLU A 66 -4.65 -0.89 14.40
N GLN A 67 -4.96 -1.21 13.13
CA GLN A 67 -4.34 -0.57 11.96
C GLN A 67 -4.67 0.92 11.88
N SER A 68 -5.93 1.28 12.12
CA SER A 68 -6.39 2.68 12.13
C SER A 68 -5.60 3.52 13.13
N LYS A 69 -5.32 2.99 14.32
CA LYS A 69 -4.49 3.68 15.33
C LYS A 69 -3.06 3.89 14.85
N ILE A 70 -2.46 2.86 14.26
CA ILE A 70 -1.10 2.96 13.69
C ILE A 70 -1.08 4.04 12.60
N PHE A 71 -2.08 4.06 11.73
CA PHE A 71 -2.19 5.07 10.67
C PHE A 71 -2.33 6.49 11.23
N GLU A 72 -3.15 6.68 12.26
CA GLU A 72 -3.28 7.98 12.94
C GLU A 72 -1.97 8.42 13.62
N GLU A 73 -1.34 7.54 14.40
CA GLU A 73 -0.09 7.84 15.12
C GLU A 73 1.05 8.21 14.16
N MET A 74 1.18 7.47 13.07
CA MET A 74 2.23 7.68 12.06
C MET A 74 1.89 8.77 11.03
N GLY A 75 0.64 9.25 11.03
CA GLY A 75 0.12 10.20 10.05
C GLY A 75 0.14 9.62 8.63
N ILE A 76 -0.31 8.38 8.47
CA ILE A 76 -0.33 7.67 7.19
C ILE A 76 -1.55 8.09 6.38
N GLU A 77 -1.30 8.62 5.18
CA GLU A 77 -2.33 8.89 4.18
C GLU A 77 -2.13 7.99 2.96
N HIS A 78 -3.17 7.26 2.57
CA HIS A 78 -3.18 6.41 1.38
C HIS A 78 -3.93 7.09 0.24
N THR A 79 -3.29 7.21 -0.93
CA THR A 79 -3.96 7.55 -2.18
C THR A 79 -3.90 6.35 -3.13
N VAL A 80 -5.06 5.78 -3.45
CA VAL A 80 -5.17 4.55 -4.24
C VAL A 80 -5.49 4.87 -5.70
N TYR A 81 -4.78 4.24 -6.63
CA TYR A 81 -4.97 4.32 -8.07
C TYR A 81 -5.19 2.92 -8.64
N MET A 82 -6.26 2.76 -9.42
CA MET A 82 -6.44 1.57 -10.24
C MET A 82 -5.60 1.68 -11.50
N LEU A 83 -4.77 0.68 -11.75
CA LEU A 83 -3.87 0.62 -12.89
C LEU A 83 -4.52 -0.16 -14.03
N GLN A 84 -4.32 0.33 -15.25
CA GLN A 84 -4.57 -0.43 -16.46
C GLN A 84 -3.28 -0.45 -17.27
N PRO A 85 -2.94 -1.58 -17.92
CA PRO A 85 -1.84 -1.61 -18.88
C PRO A 85 -2.02 -0.51 -19.92
N ALA A 86 -0.93 0.18 -20.25
CA ALA A 86 -0.96 1.10 -21.37
C ALA A 86 -1.33 0.34 -22.65
N PRO A 87 -2.10 0.96 -23.56
CA PRO A 87 -2.32 0.37 -24.88
C PRO A 87 -0.97 0.14 -25.56
N VAL A 88 -0.85 -0.99 -26.27
CA VAL A 88 0.35 -1.26 -27.06
C VAL A 88 0.40 -0.25 -28.21
N PRO A 89 1.48 0.55 -28.36
CA PRO A 89 1.56 1.53 -29.43
C PRO A 89 1.34 0.87 -30.80
N GLY A 90 0.34 1.35 -31.56
CA GLY A 90 0.03 0.88 -32.92
C GLY A 90 -0.95 -0.31 -33.04
N SER A 91 -1.75 -0.59 -32.00
CA SER A 91 -2.88 -1.52 -32.08
C SER A 91 -4.17 -0.87 -32.58
#